data_AF-A0A416MP81-F1
#
_entry.id   AF-A0A416MP81-F1
#
_cell.length_a   1.000
_cell.length_b   1.000
_cell.length_c   1.000
_cell.angle_alpha   90.00
_cell.angle_beta   90.00
_cell.angle_gamma   90.00
#
_symmetry.space_group_name_H-M   'P 1'
#
loop_
_entity.id
_entity.type
_entity.pdbx_description
1 polymer ?
#
loop_
_entity_poly.entity_id
_entity_poly.type
_entity_poly.pdbx_seq_one_letter_code
_entity_poly.pdbx_strand_id
1 'polypeptide(L)'
;MSKFSTYLKRLIADSGESISSLARTIGAERTSIHKALADERILSYKTVQALARHFNLSVDERKDFFQLYDILLQGEETYNNRQAVCRLLNNLASVDFSMLRRQRFLL
;
A
#
# COMPACT_ATOMS: atom_id res chain seq x y z
N MET A 1 -16.50 -2.47 4.95
CA MET A 1 -15.43 -1.46 4.98
C MET A 1 -14.18 -2.04 4.35
N SER A 2 -13.40 -1.23 3.63
CA SER A 2 -12.12 -1.68 3.10
C SER A 2 -11.13 -1.99 4.23
N LYS A 3 -10.15 -2.85 3.94
CA LYS A 3 -9.05 -3.13 4.88
C LYS A 3 -8.26 -1.84 5.19
N PHE A 4 -8.11 -0.95 4.21
CA PHE A 4 -7.47 0.36 4.38
C PHE A 4 -8.23 1.28 5.34
N SER A 5 -9.53 1.49 5.14
CA SER A 5 -10.32 2.39 6.00
C SER A 5 -10.38 1.86 7.43
N THR A 6 -10.46 0.55 7.62
CA THR A 6 -10.39 -0.11 8.92
C THR A 6 -9.04 0.14 9.61
N TYR A 7 -7.93 -0.03 8.90
CA TYR A 7 -6.59 0.25 9.43
C TYR A 7 -6.42 1.74 9.78
N LEU A 8 -6.86 2.64 8.92
CA LEU A 8 -6.79 4.09 9.16
C LEU A 8 -7.63 4.52 10.37
N LYS A 9 -8.82 3.93 10.57
CA LYS A 9 -9.62 4.17 11.78
C LYS A 9 -8.86 3.77 13.04
N ARG A 10 -8.18 2.62 13.02
CA ARG A 10 -7.38 2.15 14.16
C ARG A 10 -6.25 3.14 14.46
N LEU A 11 -5.50 3.59 13.46
CA LEU A 11 -4.45 4.60 13.65
C LEU A 11 -4.96 5.89 14.28
N ILE A 12 -6.12 6.39 13.83
CA ILE A 12 -6.73 7.60 14.38
C ILE A 12 -7.20 7.37 15.83
N ALA A 13 -7.78 6.21 16.12
CA ALA A 13 -8.21 5.87 17.48
C ALA A 13 -7.01 5.75 18.44
N ASP A 14 -5.95 5.07 18.00
CA ASP A 14 -4.74 4.84 18.79
C ASP A 14 -3.96 6.14 19.04
N SER A 15 -4.04 7.13 18.14
CA SER A 15 -3.41 8.44 18.35
C SER A 15 -4.16 9.32 19.35
N GLY A 16 -5.45 9.02 19.63
CA GLY A 16 -6.32 9.82 20.49
C GLY A 16 -6.70 11.19 19.91
N GLU A 17 -6.34 11.47 18.66
CA GLU A 17 -6.63 12.75 18.01
C GLU A 17 -8.04 12.80 17.42
N SER A 18 -8.65 13.99 17.48
CA SER A 18 -9.85 14.23 16.67
C SER A 18 -9.49 14.34 15.18
N ILE A 19 -10.39 13.90 14.31
CA ILE A 19 -10.24 14.03 12.85
C ILE A 19 -10.02 15.50 12.43
N SER A 20 -10.63 16.44 13.15
CA SER A 20 -10.43 17.88 12.91
C SER A 20 -8.98 18.32 13.17
N SER A 21 -8.37 17.85 14.25
CA SER A 21 -6.97 18.14 14.58
C SER A 21 -6.05 17.52 13.54
N LEU A 22 -6.23 16.23 13.26
CA LEU A 22 -5.47 15.50 12.25
C LEU A 22 -5.50 16.19 10.89
N ALA A 23 -6.70 16.54 10.40
CA ALA A 23 -6.89 17.22 9.13
C ALA A 23 -6.09 18.52 9.03
N ARG A 24 -6.09 19.32 10.11
CA ARG A 24 -5.33 20.57 10.20
C ARG A 24 -3.82 20.30 10.17
N THR A 25 -3.36 19.33 10.95
CA THR A 25 -1.93 19.00 11.05
C THR A 25 -1.35 18.52 9.73
N ILE A 26 -2.07 17.67 9.01
CA ILE A 26 -1.59 17.11 7.73
C ILE A 26 -1.95 17.97 6.51
N GLY A 27 -2.67 19.09 6.70
CA GLY A 27 -3.13 19.96 5.62
C GLY A 27 -4.12 19.30 4.66
N ALA A 28 -5.04 18.48 5.18
CA ALA A 28 -6.08 17.81 4.41
C ALA A 28 -7.49 18.35 4.75
N GLU A 29 -8.42 18.20 3.81
CA GLU A 29 -9.82 18.50 4.11
C GLU A 29 -10.41 17.46 5.07
N ARG A 30 -10.96 17.93 6.19
CA ARG A 30 -11.63 17.09 7.20
C ARG A 30 -12.70 16.19 6.59
N THR A 31 -13.52 16.73 5.68
CA THR A 31 -14.58 16.00 4.97
C THR A 31 -14.03 14.87 4.11
N SER A 32 -12.88 15.08 3.47
CA SER A 32 -12.20 14.04 2.69
C SER A 32 -11.78 12.86 3.58
N ILE A 33 -11.28 13.13 4.79
CA ILE A 33 -10.96 12.07 5.76
C ILE A 33 -12.23 11.33 6.17
N HIS A 34 -13.30 12.04 6.56
CA HIS A 34 -14.56 11.39 6.94
C HIS A 34 -15.13 10.48 5.84
N LYS A 35 -15.16 10.96 4.59
CA LYS A 35 -15.63 10.18 3.45
C LYS A 35 -14.73 8.98 3.16
N ALA A 36 -13.41 9.11 3.32
CA ALA A 36 -12.50 7.98 3.20
C ALA A 36 -12.71 6.91 4.28
N LEU A 37 -12.98 7.33 5.51
CA LEU A 37 -13.31 6.41 6.61
C LEU A 37 -14.65 5.69 6.41
N ALA A 38 -15.52 6.23 5.57
CA ALA A 38 -16.79 5.62 5.14
C ALA A 38 -16.68 4.84 3.82
N ASP A 39 -15.48 4.75 3.22
CA ASP A 39 -15.23 4.20 1.88
C ASP A 39 -15.99 4.93 0.74
N GLU A 40 -16.44 6.16 0.97
CA GLU A 40 -17.14 6.99 -0.02
C GLU A 40 -16.17 7.80 -0.91
N ARG A 41 -14.92 7.98 -0.48
CA ARG A 41 -13.92 8.76 -1.21
C ARG A 41 -12.53 8.17 -1.04
N ILE A 42 -11.80 8.08 -2.14
CA ILE A 42 -10.38 7.74 -2.13
C ILE A 42 -9.56 9.01 -1.85
N LEU A 43 -8.66 8.94 -0.86
CA LEU A 43 -7.76 10.05 -0.54
C LEU A 43 -6.71 10.23 -1.63
N SER A 44 -6.15 11.43 -1.78
CA SER A 44 -5.00 11.60 -2.68
C SER A 44 -3.77 10.88 -2.12
N TYR A 45 -2.87 10.42 -3.00
CA TYR A 45 -1.62 9.79 -2.56
C TYR A 45 -0.78 10.72 -1.66
N LYS A 46 -0.77 12.03 -1.94
CA LYS A 46 -0.12 13.05 -1.11
C LYS A 46 -0.68 13.04 0.32
N THR A 47 -2.00 12.95 0.47
CA THR A 47 -2.67 12.88 1.77
C THR A 47 -2.32 11.59 2.50
N VAL A 48 -2.33 10.44 1.81
CA VAL A 48 -1.96 9.15 2.39
C VAL A 48 -0.50 9.16 2.87
N GLN A 49 0.40 9.76 2.09
CA GLN A 49 1.80 9.92 2.49
C GLN A 49 1.95 10.85 3.70
N ALA A 50 1.14 11.91 3.80
CA ALA A 50 1.14 12.78 4.97
C ALA A 50 0.62 12.05 6.22
N LEU A 51 -0.41 11.21 6.11
CA LEU A 51 -0.90 10.34 7.19
C LEU A 51 0.20 9.40 7.69
N ALA A 52 0.88 8.69 6.78
CA ALA A 52 1.95 7.76 7.14
C ALA A 52 3.13 8.45 7.87
N ARG A 53 3.42 9.71 7.51
CA ARG A 53 4.42 10.53 8.22
C ARG A 53 3.90 10.99 9.58
N HIS A 54 2.66 11.46 9.66
CA HIS A 54 2.03 11.97 10.87
C HIS A 54 1.95 10.90 11.97
N PHE A 55 1.52 9.68 11.62
CA PHE A 55 1.48 8.56 12.57
C PHE A 55 2.85 7.95 12.86
N ASN A 56 3.93 8.49 12.27
CA ASN A 56 5.29 8.00 12.43
C ASN A 56 5.42 6.48 12.21
N LEU A 57 4.70 5.95 11.21
CA LEU A 57 4.67 4.52 10.92
C LEU A 57 6.10 4.00 10.65
N SER A 58 6.43 2.86 11.24
CA SER A 58 7.67 2.11 10.96
C SER A 58 7.75 1.65 9.51
N VAL A 59 8.90 1.11 9.10
CA VAL A 59 9.09 0.65 7.72
C VAL A 59 8.08 -0.44 7.33
N ASP A 60 7.85 -1.40 8.22
CA ASP A 60 6.91 -2.50 7.99
C ASP A 60 5.46 -2.00 7.98
N GLU A 61 5.08 -1.15 8.93
CA GLU A 61 3.73 -0.56 8.97
C GLU A 61 3.45 0.31 7.74
N ARG A 62 4.45 1.06 7.25
CA ARG A 62 4.31 1.83 6.01
C ARG A 62 4.07 0.91 4.82
N LYS A 63 4.82 -0.19 4.72
CA LYS A 63 4.66 -1.16 3.64
C LYS A 63 3.24 -1.72 3.64
N ASP A 64 2.74 -2.13 4.80
CA ASP A 64 1.36 -2.63 4.94
C ASP A 64 0.33 -1.54 4.62
N PHE A 65 0.52 -0.33 5.14
CA PHE A 65 -0.39 0.79 4.93
C PHE A 65 -0.53 1.17 3.44
N PHE A 66 0.59 1.27 2.72
CA PHE A 66 0.58 1.55 1.29
C PHE A 66 0.07 0.36 0.47
N GLN A 67 0.36 -0.88 0.87
CA GLN A 67 -0.21 -2.07 0.23
C GLN A 67 -1.73 -2.10 0.33
N LEU A 68 -2.29 -1.82 1.51
CA LEU A 68 -3.74 -1.73 1.70
C LEU A 68 -4.36 -0.62 0.85
N TYR A 69 -3.66 0.50 0.71
CA TYR A 69 -4.08 1.59 -0.16
C TYR A 69 -4.05 1.20 -1.64
N ASP A 70 -3.02 0.50 -2.09
CA ASP A 70 -2.92 0.00 -3.47
C ASP A 70 -4.03 -1.02 -3.79
N ILE A 71 -4.36 -1.89 -2.83
CA ILE A 71 -5.49 -2.83 -2.93
C ILE A 71 -6.81 -2.05 -3.05
N LEU A 72 -7.02 -1.01 -2.24
CA LEU A 72 -8.20 -0.16 -2.33
C LEU A 72 -8.34 0.50 -3.71
N LEU A 73 -7.23 0.98 -4.29
CA LEU A 73 -7.22 1.62 -5.61
C LEU A 73 -7.52 0.67 -6.77
N GLN A 74 -7.00 -0.56 -6.70
CA GLN A 74 -7.02 -1.50 -7.82
C GLN A 74 -8.17 -2.50 -7.75
N GLY A 75 -8.68 -2.76 -6.55
CA GLY A 75 -9.45 -3.95 -6.24
C GLY A 75 -8.53 -5.13 -5.90
N GLU A 76 -8.98 -5.96 -4.96
CA GLU A 76 -8.18 -7.07 -4.41
C GLU A 76 -7.80 -8.10 -5.47
N GLU A 77 -8.73 -8.49 -6.33
CA GLU A 77 -8.48 -9.43 -7.43
C GLU A 77 -7.43 -8.88 -8.41
N THR A 78 -7.61 -7.66 -8.90
CA THR A 78 -6.68 -6.99 -9.81
C THR A 78 -5.29 -6.87 -9.20
N TYR A 79 -5.20 -6.48 -7.93
CA TYR A 79 -3.94 -6.38 -7.20
C TYR A 79 -3.23 -7.74 -7.13
N ASN A 80 -3.97 -8.79 -6.74
CA ASN A 80 -3.44 -10.15 -6.61
C ASN A 80 -2.95 -10.70 -7.94
N ASN A 81 -3.71 -10.48 -9.03
CA ASN A 81 -3.34 -10.90 -10.37
C ASN A 81 -2.05 -10.20 -10.83
N ARG A 82 -1.94 -8.88 -10.61
CA ARG A 82 -0.71 -8.13 -10.92
C ARG A 82 0.49 -8.64 -10.13
N GLN A 83 0.31 -8.94 -8.83
CA GLN A 83 1.38 -9.52 -8.02
C GLN A 83 1.77 -10.92 -8.48
N ALA A 84 0.83 -11.74 -8.93
CA ALA A 84 1.15 -13.05 -9.51
C ALA A 84 2.00 -12.90 -10.79
N VAL A 85 1.65 -11.96 -11.67
CA VAL A 85 2.43 -11.66 -12.89
C VAL A 85 3.82 -11.14 -12.53
N CYS A 86 3.95 -10.18 -11.61
CA CYS A 86 5.26 -9.68 -11.18
C CYS A 86 6.14 -10.77 -10.59
N ARG A 87 5.58 -11.67 -9.75
CA ARG A 87 6.31 -12.81 -9.22
C ARG A 87 6.79 -13.76 -10.32
N LEU A 88 5.94 -14.07 -11.29
CA LEU A 88 6.33 -14.90 -12.44
C LEU A 88 7.50 -14.27 -13.21
N LEU A 89 7.41 -12.99 -13.54
CA LEU A 89 8.46 -12.29 -14.30
C LEU A 89 9.78 -12.20 -13.51
N ASN A 90 9.71 -11.91 -12.21
CA ASN A 90 10.90 -11.88 -11.35
C ASN A 90 11.56 -13.26 -11.23
N ASN A 91 10.76 -14.33 -11.15
CA ASN A 91 11.26 -15.70 -11.13
C ASN A 91 11.95 -16.06 -12.45
N LEU A 92 11.42 -15.61 -13.60
CA LEU A 92 12.05 -15.84 -14.90
C LEU A 92 13.35 -15.05 -15.05
N ALA A 93 13.38 -13.80 -14.55
CA ALA A 93 14.56 -12.95 -14.58
C ALA A 93 15.71 -13.47 -13.70
N SER A 94 15.43 -14.24 -12.65
CA SER A 94 16.44 -14.84 -11.78
C SER A 94 16.97 -16.18 -12.28
N VAL A 95 16.43 -16.73 -13.38
CA VAL A 95 16.95 -17.96 -13.99
C VAL A 95 18.32 -17.67 -14.61
N ASP A 96 19.35 -18.33 -14.08
CA ASP A 96 20.69 -18.29 -14.68
C ASP A 96 20.83 -19.30 -15.82
N PHE A 97 20.68 -18.82 -17.05
CA PHE A 97 20.88 -19.62 -18.27
C PHE A 97 22.37 -19.95 -18.55
N SER A 98 23.32 -19.48 -17.74
CA SER A 98 24.74 -19.80 -17.88
C SER A 98 25.05 -21.28 -17.64
N MET A 99 24.24 -21.99 -16.83
CA MET A 99 24.41 -23.43 -16.59
C MET A 99 24.16 -24.30 -17.84
N LEU A 100 23.36 -23.84 -18.80
CA LEU A 100 23.09 -24.58 -20.05
C LEU A 100 24.26 -24.55 -21.05
N ARG A 101 25.28 -23.72 -20.83
CA ARG A 101 26.44 -23.59 -21.75
C ARG A 101 27.57 -24.59 -21.51
N ARG A 102 27.58 -25.36 -20.40
CA ARG A 102 28.69 -26.29 -20.09
C ARG A 102 28.59 -27.68 -20.74
N GLN A 103 27.46 -28.05 -21.35
CA GLN A 103 27.29 -29.39 -21.92
C GLN A 103 27.67 -29.51 -23.41
N ARG A 104 28.11 -28.44 -24.06
CA ARG A 104 28.28 -28.42 -25.53
C ARG A 104 29.73 -28.48 -26.05
N PHE A 105 30.69 -28.81 -25.20
CA PHE A 105 32.13 -28.92 -25.57
C PHE A 105 32.78 -30.27 -25.22
N LEU A 106 32.01 -31.36 -25.19
CA LEU A 106 32.51 -32.73 -24.97
C LEU A 106 32.03 -33.71 -26.06
N LEU A 107 32.08 -33.29 -27.33
CA LEU A 107 31.98 -34.18 -28.50
C LEU A 107 33.04 -33.77 -29.53
#